data_AF-A0A9D0ICT4-F1
#
_entry.id   AF-A0A9D0ICT4-F1
#
_cell.length_a   1.000
_cell.length_b   1.000
_cell.length_c   1.000
_cell.angle_alpha   90.00
_cell.angle_beta   90.00
_cell.angle_gamma   90.00
#
_symmetry.space_group_name_H-M   'P 1'
#
loop_
_entity.id
_entity.type
_entity.pdbx_description
1 polymer ?
#
loop_
_entity_poly.entity_id
_entity_poly.type
_entity_poly.pdbx_seq_one_letter_code
_entity_poly.pdbx_strand_id
1 'polypeptide(L)'
;LVAAFLWGAVPAVIFSFIVEVVLGIPISRFVTPMTADVIGSVLVAPAAEESFKGAALLLLFIFFRHEIDDPLDGIIYGGLVGFGFAAVENVLYFFNEAASSGVGGVLVLAVFRAFLFGLNHALFTGFTGLGLALARTSPNILVRIISPFAGLAAGMTAHGIHNGSVTLGATLCWPCLIAFLSDWGGVLLLLTVMIWASVLEQRRIVTFLADEVERGVLPRSAYETICSYVRRFAARSDALLRGDFKRWWTLGRYYRLATELAFNKHRLTQFPDERDTMERIERLRREVAALSDEVG
;
A
#
# COMPACT_ATOMS: atom_id res chain seq x y z
N LEU A 1 -0.27 8.25 6.54
CA LEU A 1 -1.03 7.01 6.86
C LEU A 1 -2.47 7.26 7.32
N VAL A 2 -2.71 7.96 8.44
CA VAL A 2 -4.10 8.22 8.94
C VAL A 2 -4.98 8.91 7.91
N ALA A 3 -4.48 9.94 7.23
CA ALA A 3 -5.22 10.64 6.18
C ALA A 3 -5.60 9.71 5.01
N ALA A 4 -4.72 8.77 4.65
CA ALA A 4 -4.97 7.80 3.58
C ALA A 4 -6.11 6.84 3.99
N PHE A 5 -6.06 6.32 5.22
CA PHE A 5 -7.14 5.49 5.77
C PHE A 5 -8.47 6.27 5.84
N LEU A 6 -8.47 7.49 6.36
CA LEU A 6 -9.68 8.31 6.48
C LEU A 6 -10.28 8.68 5.11
N TRP A 7 -9.43 8.92 4.10
CA TRP A 7 -9.91 9.14 2.74
C TRP A 7 -10.67 7.93 2.21
N GLY A 8 -10.11 6.73 2.39
CA GLY A 8 -10.76 5.48 2.01
C GLY A 8 -12.09 5.29 2.74
N ALA A 9 -12.12 5.55 4.04
CA ALA A 9 -13.30 5.34 4.87
C ALA A 9 -14.46 6.32 4.57
N VAL A 10 -14.16 7.58 4.24
CA VAL A 10 -15.20 8.63 4.18
C VAL A 10 -15.39 9.18 2.76
N PRO A 11 -14.49 10.02 2.19
CA PRO A 11 -14.63 10.51 0.82
C PRO A 11 -14.88 9.43 -0.22
N ALA A 12 -14.07 8.37 -0.22
CA ALA A 12 -14.16 7.35 -1.26
C ALA A 12 -15.51 6.64 -1.23
N VAL A 13 -15.97 6.20 -0.06
CA VAL A 13 -17.30 5.56 0.11
C VAL A 13 -18.43 6.49 -0.35
N ILE A 14 -18.41 7.76 0.08
CA ILE A 14 -19.47 8.72 -0.27
C ILE A 14 -19.54 8.94 -1.78
N PHE A 15 -18.40 9.22 -2.42
CA PHE A 15 -18.38 9.51 -3.85
C PHE A 15 -18.68 8.29 -4.71
N SER A 16 -18.19 7.11 -4.32
CA SER A 16 -18.53 5.84 -4.97
C SER A 16 -20.03 5.58 -4.92
N PHE A 17 -20.62 5.69 -3.73
CA PHE A 17 -22.06 5.50 -3.56
C PHE A 17 -22.89 6.46 -4.41
N ILE A 18 -22.49 7.74 -4.50
CA ILE A 18 -23.17 8.71 -5.38
C ILE A 18 -23.12 8.25 -6.84
N VAL A 19 -21.95 7.83 -7.34
CA VAL A 19 -21.80 7.38 -8.72
C VAL A 19 -22.59 6.09 -8.99
N GLU A 20 -22.56 5.14 -8.07
CA GLU A 20 -23.33 3.89 -8.17
C GLU A 20 -24.83 4.16 -8.23
N VAL A 21 -25.36 5.07 -7.41
CA VAL A 21 -26.77 5.46 -7.44
C VAL A 21 -27.12 6.18 -8.74
N VAL A 22 -26.31 7.17 -9.13
CA VAL A 22 -26.57 7.99 -10.33
C VAL A 22 -26.53 7.15 -11.61
N LEU A 23 -25.61 6.19 -11.71
CA LEU A 23 -25.49 5.30 -12.87
C LEU A 23 -26.42 4.09 -12.79
N GLY A 24 -26.74 3.60 -11.60
CA GLY A 24 -27.63 2.44 -11.42
C GLY A 24 -29.07 2.72 -11.89
N ILE A 25 -29.57 3.93 -11.65
CA ILE A 25 -30.93 4.32 -12.07
C ILE A 25 -31.15 4.17 -13.58
N PRO A 26 -30.36 4.81 -14.48
CA PRO A 26 -30.56 4.66 -15.91
C PRO A 26 -30.31 3.23 -16.38
N ILE A 27 -29.28 2.53 -15.88
CA ILE A 27 -28.96 1.15 -16.29
C ILE A 27 -30.18 0.23 -16.05
N SER A 28 -30.80 0.31 -14.87
CA SER A 28 -31.97 -0.50 -14.50
C SER A 28 -33.19 -0.32 -15.42
N ARG A 29 -33.24 0.76 -16.22
CA ARG A 29 -34.33 1.04 -17.17
C ARG A 29 -34.14 0.38 -18.53
N PHE A 30 -32.90 0.03 -18.90
CA PHE A 30 -32.57 -0.48 -20.23
C PHE A 30 -32.27 -1.99 -20.27
N VAL A 31 -32.04 -2.62 -19.11
CA VAL A 31 -31.72 -4.05 -19.02
C VAL A 31 -32.58 -4.76 -17.98
N THR A 32 -32.52 -6.09 -17.94
CA THR A 32 -33.21 -6.88 -16.91
C THR A 32 -32.61 -6.61 -15.53
N PRO A 33 -33.36 -6.83 -14.43
CA PRO A 33 -32.86 -6.61 -13.07
C PRO A 33 -31.55 -7.37 -12.80
N MET A 34 -31.48 -8.65 -13.18
CA MET A 34 -30.28 -9.46 -13.03
C MET A 34 -29.09 -8.88 -13.80
N THR A 35 -29.28 -8.42 -15.04
CA THR A 35 -28.20 -7.81 -15.82
C THR A 35 -27.78 -6.46 -15.23
N ALA A 36 -28.73 -5.67 -14.70
CA ALA A 36 -28.42 -4.42 -14.02
C ALA A 36 -27.57 -4.66 -12.76
N ASP A 37 -27.89 -5.68 -11.97
CA ASP A 37 -27.14 -6.05 -10.76
C ASP A 37 -25.71 -6.48 -11.11
N VAL A 38 -25.53 -7.31 -12.14
CA VAL A 38 -24.20 -7.72 -12.61
C VAL A 38 -23.39 -6.52 -13.13
N ILE A 39 -23.98 -5.66 -13.95
CA ILE A 39 -23.26 -4.47 -14.45
C ILE A 39 -22.89 -3.55 -13.29
N GLY A 40 -23.82 -3.35 -12.35
CA GLY A 40 -23.63 -2.54 -11.15
C GLY A 40 -22.47 -3.06 -10.30
N SER A 41 -22.49 -4.34 -9.93
CA SER A 41 -21.51 -4.93 -9.02
C SER A 41 -20.17 -5.22 -9.66
N VAL A 42 -20.12 -5.60 -10.95
CA VAL A 42 -18.89 -6.06 -11.62
C VAL A 42 -18.15 -4.93 -12.32
N LEU A 43 -18.86 -3.91 -12.80
CA LEU A 43 -18.27 -2.82 -13.58
C LEU A 43 -18.38 -1.48 -12.88
N VAL A 44 -19.60 -1.07 -12.50
CA VAL A 44 -19.83 0.29 -11.99
C VAL A 44 -19.18 0.49 -10.62
N ALA A 45 -19.43 -0.41 -9.66
CA ALA A 45 -18.87 -0.32 -8.32
C ALA A 45 -17.33 -0.37 -8.35
N PRO A 46 -16.66 -1.38 -8.96
CA PRO A 46 -15.20 -1.41 -9.06
C PRO A 46 -14.61 -0.17 -9.73
N ALA A 47 -15.23 0.32 -10.80
CA ALA A 47 -14.75 1.52 -11.48
C ALA A 47 -14.88 2.77 -10.60
N ALA A 48 -16.02 2.96 -9.92
CA ALA A 48 -16.25 4.11 -9.05
C ALA A 48 -15.33 4.05 -7.83
N GLU A 49 -15.37 2.96 -7.09
CA GLU A 49 -14.56 2.71 -5.90
C GLU A 49 -13.07 2.86 -6.12
N GLU A 50 -12.49 2.11 -7.06
CA GLU A 50 -11.05 2.17 -7.24
C GLU A 50 -10.60 3.53 -7.82
N SER A 51 -11.45 4.24 -8.56
CA SER A 51 -11.16 5.61 -8.99
C SER A 51 -11.09 6.58 -7.81
N PHE A 52 -12.06 6.56 -6.89
CA PHE A 52 -12.09 7.50 -5.76
C PHE A 52 -11.08 7.13 -4.67
N LYS A 53 -10.77 5.84 -4.49
CA LYS A 53 -9.62 5.39 -3.68
C LYS A 53 -8.31 5.83 -4.33
N GLY A 54 -8.16 5.63 -5.64
CA GLY A 54 -6.99 6.05 -6.42
C GLY A 54 -6.78 7.56 -6.42
N ALA A 55 -7.84 8.36 -6.35
CA ALA A 55 -7.76 9.82 -6.22
C ALA A 55 -7.02 10.24 -4.95
N ALA A 56 -7.16 9.50 -3.84
CA ALA A 56 -6.39 9.73 -2.62
C ALA A 56 -4.89 9.66 -2.90
N LEU A 57 -4.48 8.61 -3.61
CA LEU A 57 -3.08 8.33 -3.93
C LEU A 57 -2.54 9.35 -4.92
N LEU A 58 -3.36 9.80 -5.87
CA LEU A 58 -3.00 10.87 -6.78
C LEU A 58 -2.81 12.20 -6.04
N LEU A 59 -3.68 12.53 -5.09
CA LEU A 59 -3.53 13.72 -4.25
C LEU A 59 -2.27 13.63 -3.36
N LEU A 60 -2.00 12.46 -2.77
CA LEU A 60 -0.75 12.22 -2.04
C LEU A 60 0.46 12.38 -2.96
N PHE A 61 0.40 11.83 -4.16
CA PHE A 61 1.47 11.95 -5.16
C PHE A 61 1.73 13.42 -5.57
N ILE A 62 0.69 14.23 -5.76
CA ILE A 62 0.80 15.63 -6.20
C ILE A 62 1.27 16.53 -5.05
N PHE A 63 0.63 16.44 -3.88
CA PHE A 63 0.84 17.38 -2.78
C PHE A 63 1.90 16.92 -1.78
N PHE A 64 2.12 15.62 -1.66
CA PHE A 64 3.03 14.98 -0.70
C PHE A 64 4.03 14.07 -1.42
N ARG A 65 4.59 14.55 -2.53
CA ARG A 65 5.50 13.85 -3.46
C ARG A 65 6.78 13.21 -2.86
N HIS A 66 7.03 13.41 -1.57
CA HIS A 66 8.15 12.82 -0.81
C HIS A 66 7.71 11.64 0.08
N GLU A 67 6.41 11.32 0.09
CA GLU A 67 5.85 10.20 0.86
C GLU A 67 5.74 8.92 0.02
N ILE A 68 5.85 9.02 -1.31
CA ILE A 68 5.82 7.88 -2.23
C ILE A 68 7.14 7.92 -3.00
N ASP A 69 8.19 7.40 -2.38
CA ASP A 69 9.55 7.44 -2.94
C ASP A 69 10.01 6.05 -3.44
N ASP A 70 9.30 4.99 -3.08
CA ASP A 70 9.52 3.64 -3.57
C ASP A 70 8.21 2.86 -3.91
N PRO A 71 8.29 1.72 -4.64
CA PRO A 71 7.14 0.88 -4.93
C PRO A 71 6.40 0.36 -3.69
N LEU A 72 7.11 0.16 -2.58
CA LEU A 72 6.56 -0.37 -1.34
C LEU A 72 5.65 0.66 -0.67
N ASP A 73 6.05 1.93 -0.62
CA ASP A 73 5.24 3.06 -0.16
C ASP A 73 3.91 3.12 -0.92
N GLY A 74 3.97 3.00 -2.24
CA GLY A 74 2.78 2.96 -3.10
C GLY A 74 1.80 1.87 -2.67
N ILE A 75 2.29 0.63 -2.50
CA ILE A 75 1.48 -0.51 -2.06
C ILE A 75 0.91 -0.26 -0.65
N ILE A 76 1.71 0.26 0.29
CA ILE A 76 1.28 0.51 1.67
C ILE A 76 0.20 1.59 1.74
N TYR A 77 0.41 2.72 1.06
CA TYR A 77 -0.57 3.81 1.01
C TYR A 77 -1.85 3.36 0.31
N GLY A 78 -1.74 2.65 -0.81
CA GLY A 78 -2.89 2.05 -1.50
C GLY A 78 -3.64 1.07 -0.62
N GLY A 79 -2.91 0.18 0.06
CA GLY A 79 -3.47 -0.78 1.01
C GLY A 79 -4.24 -0.10 2.15
N LEU A 80 -3.70 0.99 2.70
CA LEU A 80 -4.37 1.74 3.78
C LEU A 80 -5.65 2.43 3.33
N VAL A 81 -5.68 3.00 2.12
CA VAL A 81 -6.92 3.55 1.55
C VAL A 81 -7.94 2.44 1.35
N GLY A 82 -7.52 1.31 0.79
CA GLY A 82 -8.36 0.13 0.63
C GLY A 82 -8.92 -0.39 1.96
N PHE A 83 -8.09 -0.47 3.00
CA PHE A 83 -8.53 -0.87 4.35
C PHE A 83 -9.52 0.11 4.97
N GLY A 84 -9.32 1.41 4.79
CA GLY A 84 -10.26 2.44 5.24
C GLY A 84 -11.64 2.24 4.62
N PHE A 85 -11.67 2.03 3.31
CA PHE A 85 -12.91 1.76 2.59
C PHE A 85 -13.57 0.47 3.06
N ALA A 86 -12.80 -0.62 3.13
CA ALA A 86 -13.26 -1.92 3.60
C ALA A 86 -13.88 -1.84 5.00
N ALA A 87 -13.32 -1.01 5.89
CA ALA A 87 -13.85 -0.87 7.25
C ALA A 87 -15.29 -0.35 7.25
N VAL A 88 -15.60 0.66 6.45
CA VAL A 88 -16.95 1.22 6.36
C VAL A 88 -17.88 0.31 5.57
N GLU A 89 -17.40 -0.25 4.46
CA GLU A 89 -18.17 -1.18 3.65
C GLU A 89 -18.59 -2.43 4.46
N ASN A 90 -17.66 -3.03 5.21
CA ASN A 90 -17.95 -4.15 6.11
C ASN A 90 -19.07 -3.83 7.10
N VAL A 91 -19.06 -2.64 7.69
CA VAL A 91 -20.10 -2.21 8.64
C VAL A 91 -21.47 -2.14 7.97
N LEU A 92 -21.54 -1.59 6.75
CA LEU A 92 -22.79 -1.53 5.98
C LEU A 92 -23.30 -2.94 5.63
N TYR A 93 -22.41 -3.83 5.21
CA TYR A 93 -22.73 -5.24 4.95
C TYR A 93 -23.25 -5.95 6.20
N PHE A 94 -22.59 -5.77 7.35
CA PHE A 94 -23.04 -6.39 8.61
C PHE A 94 -24.38 -5.85 9.08
N PHE A 95 -24.63 -4.55 8.90
CA PHE A 95 -25.93 -3.96 9.25
C PHE A 95 -27.06 -4.54 8.38
N ASN A 96 -26.83 -4.66 7.08
CA ASN A 96 -27.80 -5.25 6.15
C ASN A 96 -28.03 -6.74 6.46
N GLU A 97 -26.96 -7.50 6.73
CA GLU A 97 -27.04 -8.92 7.06
C GLU A 97 -27.71 -9.18 8.42
N ALA A 98 -27.50 -8.29 9.39
CA ALA A 98 -28.20 -8.36 10.68
C ALA A 98 -29.71 -8.21 10.50
N ALA A 99 -30.14 -7.35 9.57
CA ALA A 99 -31.55 -7.12 9.28
C ALA A 99 -32.21 -8.28 8.50
N SER A 100 -31.47 -8.97 7.64
CA SER A 100 -31.99 -10.07 6.82
C SER A 100 -31.91 -11.44 7.50
N SER A 101 -30.77 -11.78 8.09
CA SER A 101 -30.41 -13.12 8.55
C SER A 101 -30.10 -13.19 10.05
N GLY A 102 -30.17 -12.06 10.76
CA GLY A 102 -29.85 -11.96 12.18
C GLY A 102 -28.35 -12.18 12.49
N VAL A 103 -28.04 -12.38 13.77
CA VAL A 103 -26.64 -12.48 14.26
C VAL A 103 -25.90 -13.66 13.63
N GLY A 104 -26.58 -14.78 13.35
CA GLY A 104 -25.97 -15.94 12.71
C GLY A 104 -25.41 -15.65 11.32
N GLY A 105 -26.18 -14.95 10.48
CA GLY A 105 -25.73 -14.53 9.15
C GLY A 105 -24.55 -13.56 9.22
N VAL A 106 -24.60 -12.60 10.14
CA VAL A 106 -23.49 -11.65 10.38
C VAL A 106 -22.21 -12.39 10.75
N LEU A 107 -22.26 -13.40 11.63
CA LEU A 107 -21.08 -14.16 12.02
C LEU A 107 -20.46 -14.91 10.83
N VAL A 108 -21.29 -15.55 10.00
CA VAL A 108 -20.81 -16.22 8.79
C VAL A 108 -20.17 -15.21 7.85
N LEU A 109 -20.86 -14.11 7.55
CA LEU A 109 -20.36 -13.06 6.68
C LEU A 109 -19.05 -12.44 7.21
N ALA A 110 -18.94 -12.25 8.52
CA ALA A 110 -17.72 -11.76 9.17
C ALA A 110 -16.54 -12.71 8.97
N VAL A 111 -16.74 -14.04 9.02
CA VAL A 111 -15.67 -15.00 8.73
C VAL A 111 -15.17 -14.86 7.29
N PHE A 112 -16.08 -14.78 6.32
CA PHE A 112 -15.71 -14.58 4.92
C PHE A 112 -14.95 -13.26 4.71
N ARG A 113 -15.49 -12.16 5.25
CA ARG A 113 -14.93 -10.82 5.06
C ARG A 113 -13.66 -10.57 5.87
N ALA A 114 -13.43 -11.28 6.97
CA ALA A 114 -12.20 -11.16 7.76
C ALA A 114 -11.07 -12.06 7.26
N PHE A 115 -11.37 -13.33 6.95
CA PHE A 115 -10.34 -14.33 6.67
C PHE A 115 -10.18 -14.66 5.20
N LEU A 116 -11.28 -14.81 4.46
CA LEU A 116 -11.21 -15.23 3.06
C LEU A 116 -10.92 -14.06 2.13
N PHE A 117 -11.51 -12.90 2.42
CA PHE A 117 -11.50 -11.73 1.53
C PHE A 117 -11.06 -10.42 2.22
N GLY A 118 -10.53 -10.51 3.45
CA GLY A 118 -10.21 -9.33 4.27
C GLY A 118 -9.08 -8.44 3.74
N LEU A 119 -8.30 -8.94 2.78
CA LEU A 119 -7.22 -8.19 2.13
C LEU A 119 -7.61 -7.63 0.77
N ASN A 120 -8.83 -7.87 0.28
CA ASN A 120 -9.22 -7.59 -1.10
C ASN A 120 -9.11 -6.12 -1.47
N HIS A 121 -9.75 -5.21 -0.72
CA HIS A 121 -9.64 -3.79 -1.04
C HIS A 121 -8.20 -3.27 -0.87
N ALA A 122 -7.45 -3.80 0.09
CA ALA A 122 -6.04 -3.44 0.24
C ALA A 122 -5.21 -3.89 -0.97
N LEU A 123 -5.51 -5.07 -1.52
CA LEU A 123 -4.94 -5.59 -2.76
C LEU A 123 -5.31 -4.72 -3.97
N PHE A 124 -6.61 -4.46 -4.19
CA PHE A 124 -7.11 -3.75 -5.38
C PHE A 124 -6.53 -2.35 -5.46
N THR A 125 -6.62 -1.60 -4.36
CA THR A 125 -6.07 -0.25 -4.30
C THR A 125 -4.54 -0.27 -4.20
N GLY A 126 -3.95 -1.35 -3.66
CA GLY A 126 -2.51 -1.60 -3.68
C GLY A 126 -1.92 -1.66 -5.10
N PHE A 127 -2.62 -2.22 -6.08
CA PHE A 127 -2.20 -2.17 -7.48
C PHE A 127 -2.15 -0.74 -8.03
N THR A 128 -3.15 0.08 -7.70
CA THR A 128 -3.18 1.50 -8.06
C THR A 128 -1.99 2.24 -7.45
N GLY A 129 -1.69 1.99 -6.18
CA GLY A 129 -0.54 2.55 -5.48
C GLY A 129 0.80 2.14 -6.07
N LEU A 130 0.96 0.85 -6.42
CA LEU A 130 2.14 0.34 -7.12
C LEU A 130 2.33 1.06 -8.46
N GLY A 131 1.26 1.22 -9.24
CA GLY A 131 1.30 1.94 -10.52
C GLY A 131 1.80 3.37 -10.38
N LEU A 132 1.28 4.12 -9.41
CA LEU A 132 1.73 5.49 -9.13
C LEU A 132 3.19 5.56 -8.64
N ALA A 133 3.61 4.63 -7.79
CA ALA A 133 4.98 4.59 -7.30
C ALA A 133 5.99 4.23 -8.40
N LEU A 134 5.65 3.31 -9.31
CA LEU A 134 6.47 3.00 -10.49
C LEU A 134 6.60 4.22 -11.40
N ALA A 135 5.53 5.01 -11.55
CA ALA A 135 5.58 6.25 -12.31
C ALA A 135 6.48 7.32 -11.68
N ARG A 136 6.64 7.30 -10.35
CA ARG A 136 7.53 8.22 -9.64
C ARG A 136 9.00 7.85 -9.79
N THR A 137 9.28 6.55 -9.70
CA THR A 137 10.63 6.01 -9.50
C THR A 137 11.32 5.61 -10.79
N SER A 138 10.57 5.47 -11.89
CA SER A 138 11.16 5.08 -13.17
C SER A 138 11.68 6.28 -13.96
N PRO A 139 12.92 6.22 -14.50
CA PRO A 139 13.42 7.21 -15.44
C PRO A 139 12.75 7.09 -16.84
N ASN A 140 12.08 5.97 -17.13
CA ASN A 140 11.48 5.72 -18.43
C ASN A 140 10.10 6.39 -18.55
N ILE A 141 9.96 7.34 -19.47
CA ILE A 141 8.72 8.09 -19.72
C ILE A 141 7.51 7.20 -19.99
N LEU A 142 7.68 6.06 -20.67
CA LEU A 142 6.58 5.13 -20.95
C LEU A 142 6.05 4.53 -19.66
N VAL A 143 6.94 4.13 -18.74
CA VAL A 143 6.53 3.62 -17.42
C VAL A 143 5.82 4.72 -16.64
N ARG A 144 6.35 5.96 -16.68
CA ARG A 144 5.73 7.11 -16.00
C ARG A 144 4.30 7.39 -16.42
N ILE A 145 3.99 7.20 -17.70
CA ILE A 145 2.65 7.44 -18.24
C ILE A 145 1.76 6.21 -18.06
N ILE A 146 2.24 5.00 -18.37
CA ILE A 146 1.40 3.80 -18.46
C ILE A 146 1.11 3.21 -17.07
N SER A 147 2.09 3.19 -16.17
CA SER A 147 1.97 2.45 -14.91
C SER A 147 0.82 2.90 -13.99
N PRO A 148 0.45 4.20 -13.87
CA PRO A 148 -0.71 4.60 -13.07
C PRO A 148 -2.03 4.06 -13.62
N PHE A 149 -2.23 4.13 -14.94
CA PHE A 149 -3.44 3.61 -15.58
C PHE A 149 -3.48 2.08 -15.54
N ALA A 150 -2.33 1.42 -15.74
CA ALA A 150 -2.22 -0.03 -15.64
C ALA A 150 -2.52 -0.52 -14.21
N GLY A 151 -2.02 0.16 -13.18
CA GLY A 151 -2.29 -0.15 -11.78
C GLY A 151 -3.77 0.01 -11.43
N LEU A 152 -4.39 1.12 -11.85
CA LEU A 152 -5.82 1.36 -11.65
C LEU A 152 -6.68 0.31 -12.35
N ALA A 153 -6.38 0.03 -13.62
CA ALA A 153 -7.08 -0.99 -14.39
C ALA A 153 -6.93 -2.40 -13.79
N ALA A 154 -5.74 -2.73 -13.27
CA ALA A 154 -5.51 -3.99 -12.58
C ALA A 154 -6.34 -4.09 -11.29
N GLY A 155 -6.40 -3.03 -10.48
CA GLY A 155 -7.25 -2.95 -9.29
C GLY A 155 -8.73 -3.12 -9.61
N MET A 156 -9.25 -2.35 -10.58
CA MET A 156 -10.64 -2.45 -11.05
C MET A 156 -10.98 -3.85 -11.59
N THR A 157 -10.06 -4.45 -12.35
CA THR A 157 -10.27 -5.78 -12.93
C THR A 157 -10.31 -6.86 -11.85
N ALA A 158 -9.35 -6.84 -10.91
CA ALA A 158 -9.32 -7.78 -9.79
C ALA A 158 -10.59 -7.65 -8.92
N HIS A 159 -11.01 -6.42 -8.65
CA HIS A 159 -12.23 -6.13 -7.90
C HIS A 159 -13.49 -6.61 -8.64
N GLY A 160 -13.60 -6.33 -9.94
CA GLY A 160 -14.71 -6.83 -10.76
C GLY A 160 -14.75 -8.36 -10.84
N ILE A 161 -13.60 -9.03 -10.96
CA ILE A 161 -13.51 -10.49 -10.92
C ILE A 161 -14.04 -11.02 -9.59
N HIS A 162 -13.66 -10.41 -8.47
CA HIS A 162 -14.17 -10.77 -7.14
C HIS A 162 -15.69 -10.61 -7.07
N ASN A 163 -16.21 -9.42 -7.39
CA ASN A 163 -17.65 -9.14 -7.29
C ASN A 163 -18.48 -10.04 -8.23
N GLY A 164 -18.01 -10.27 -9.44
CA GLY A 164 -18.68 -11.16 -10.40
C GLY A 164 -18.67 -12.60 -9.92
N SER A 165 -17.55 -13.05 -9.37
CA SER A 165 -17.41 -14.39 -8.81
C SER A 165 -18.30 -14.62 -7.59
N VAL A 166 -18.42 -13.64 -6.69
CA VAL A 166 -19.33 -13.72 -5.54
C VAL A 166 -20.79 -13.68 -5.99
N THR A 167 -21.14 -12.80 -6.92
CA THR A 167 -22.51 -12.67 -7.47
C THR A 167 -22.96 -13.97 -8.14
N LEU A 168 -22.12 -14.57 -8.99
CA LEU A 168 -22.41 -15.85 -9.66
C LEU A 168 -22.27 -17.06 -8.71
N GLY A 169 -21.42 -16.95 -7.69
CA GLY A 169 -21.19 -17.96 -6.67
C GLY A 169 -22.44 -18.32 -5.89
N ALA A 170 -23.31 -17.32 -5.65
CA ALA A 170 -24.62 -17.53 -5.02
C ALA A 170 -25.54 -18.47 -5.83
N THR A 171 -25.32 -18.63 -7.13
CA THR A 171 -26.11 -19.50 -8.01
C THR A 171 -25.39 -20.80 -8.38
N LEU A 172 -24.06 -20.76 -8.56
CA LEU A 172 -23.31 -21.84 -9.22
C LEU A 172 -22.24 -22.51 -8.33
N CYS A 173 -21.95 -21.98 -7.14
CA CYS A 173 -20.96 -22.45 -6.15
C CYS A 173 -19.47 -22.50 -6.62
N TRP A 174 -19.16 -22.93 -7.85
CA TRP A 174 -17.80 -22.99 -8.39
C TRP A 174 -17.13 -21.62 -8.65
N PRO A 175 -17.86 -20.52 -8.95
CA PRO A 175 -17.24 -19.20 -9.12
C PRO A 175 -16.54 -18.68 -7.85
N CYS A 176 -16.91 -19.16 -6.66
CA CYS A 176 -16.21 -18.80 -5.42
C CYS A 176 -14.74 -19.26 -5.42
N LEU A 177 -14.39 -20.32 -6.16
CA LEU A 177 -13.00 -20.75 -6.33
C LEU A 177 -12.21 -19.75 -7.19
N ILE A 178 -12.85 -19.11 -8.18
CA ILE A 178 -12.22 -18.07 -9.00
C ILE A 178 -11.90 -16.85 -8.12
N ALA A 179 -12.88 -16.38 -7.32
CA ALA A 179 -12.65 -15.30 -6.36
C ALA A 179 -11.44 -15.62 -5.46
N PHE A 180 -11.46 -16.79 -4.82
CA PHE A 180 -10.40 -17.21 -3.92
C PHE A 180 -9.02 -17.24 -4.60
N LEU A 181 -8.89 -17.86 -5.78
CA LEU A 181 -7.62 -17.95 -6.49
C LEU A 181 -7.14 -16.59 -7.00
N SER A 182 -8.04 -15.74 -7.48
CA SER A 182 -7.73 -14.38 -7.95
C SER A 182 -7.25 -13.51 -6.79
N ASP A 183 -7.98 -13.50 -5.67
CA ASP A 183 -7.69 -12.66 -4.52
C ASP A 183 -6.36 -13.07 -3.85
N TRP A 184 -6.21 -14.35 -3.53
CA TRP A 184 -4.99 -14.84 -2.89
C TRP A 184 -3.80 -14.84 -3.85
N GLY A 185 -4.02 -15.11 -5.14
CA GLY A 185 -2.99 -14.95 -6.17
C GLY A 185 -2.50 -13.51 -6.28
N GLY A 186 -3.43 -12.54 -6.24
CA GLY A 186 -3.11 -11.11 -6.22
C GLY A 186 -2.36 -10.69 -4.95
N VAL A 187 -2.80 -11.14 -3.77
CA VAL A 187 -2.10 -10.88 -2.50
C VAL A 187 -0.68 -11.44 -2.55
N LEU A 188 -0.50 -12.69 -2.99
CA LEU A 188 0.81 -13.31 -3.13
C LEU A 188 1.70 -12.57 -4.14
N LEU A 189 1.12 -12.07 -5.24
CA LEU A 189 1.83 -11.24 -6.21
C LEU A 189 2.34 -9.95 -5.57
N LEU A 190 1.49 -9.19 -4.89
CA LEU A 190 1.92 -7.96 -4.21
C LEU A 190 2.95 -8.25 -3.11
N LEU A 191 2.76 -9.30 -2.31
CA LEU A 191 3.75 -9.71 -1.30
C LEU A 191 5.10 -10.05 -1.94
N THR A 192 5.09 -10.75 -3.07
CA THR A 192 6.32 -11.06 -3.81
C THR A 192 7.00 -9.79 -4.29
N VAL A 193 6.24 -8.84 -4.84
CA VAL A 193 6.75 -7.52 -5.24
C VAL A 193 7.31 -6.74 -4.05
N MET A 194 6.62 -6.73 -2.91
CA MET A 194 7.08 -6.07 -1.69
C MET A 194 8.39 -6.67 -1.16
N ILE A 195 8.48 -7.99 -1.10
CA ILE A 195 9.71 -8.70 -0.67
C ILE A 195 10.84 -8.39 -1.65
N TRP A 196 10.58 -8.47 -2.96
CA TRP A 196 11.57 -8.18 -3.98
C TRP A 196 12.07 -6.73 -3.92
N ALA A 197 11.16 -5.75 -3.80
CA ALA A 197 11.50 -4.34 -3.61
C ALA A 197 12.33 -4.12 -2.34
N SER A 198 11.92 -4.73 -1.22
CA SER A 198 12.66 -4.66 0.05
C SER A 198 14.09 -5.20 -0.06
N VAL A 199 14.28 -6.30 -0.81
CA VAL A 199 15.61 -6.87 -1.05
C VAL A 199 16.46 -5.94 -1.92
N LEU A 200 15.87 -5.30 -2.93
CA LEU A 200 16.57 -4.32 -3.77
C LEU A 200 16.98 -3.09 -2.96
N GLU A 201 16.11 -2.57 -2.11
CA GLU A 201 16.41 -1.48 -1.18
C GLU A 201 17.54 -1.85 -0.23
N GLN A 202 17.51 -3.06 0.35
CA GLN A 202 18.59 -3.52 1.23
C GLN A 202 19.93 -3.55 0.49
N ARG A 203 19.96 -4.03 -0.77
CA ARG A 203 21.18 -4.00 -1.58
C ARG A 203 21.68 -2.57 -1.81
N ARG A 204 20.79 -1.62 -2.07
CA ARG A 204 21.16 -0.19 -2.20
C ARG A 204 21.73 0.36 -0.91
N ILE A 205 21.12 0.06 0.24
CA ILE A 205 21.62 0.49 1.56
C ILE A 205 23.05 -0.01 1.78
N VAL A 206 23.31 -1.28 1.50
CA VAL A 206 24.66 -1.88 1.58
C VAL A 206 25.65 -1.12 0.69
N THR A 207 25.31 -0.89 -0.58
CA THR A 207 26.20 -0.21 -1.52
C THR A 207 26.48 1.24 -1.13
N PHE A 208 25.45 2.01 -0.75
CA PHE A 208 25.58 3.46 -0.52
C PHE A 208 26.01 3.85 0.90
N LEU A 209 26.07 2.91 1.84
CA LEU A 209 26.66 3.12 3.15
C LEU A 209 28.10 2.62 3.27
N ALA A 210 28.59 1.83 2.30
CA ALA A 210 29.93 1.26 2.35
C ALA A 210 31.03 2.33 2.46
N ASP A 211 30.94 3.42 1.69
CA ASP A 211 31.91 4.51 1.74
C ASP A 211 31.79 5.38 3.00
N GLU A 212 30.64 5.39 3.68
CA GLU A 212 30.50 6.08 4.97
C GLU A 212 31.26 5.36 6.09
N VAL A 213 31.45 4.04 5.96
CA VAL A 213 32.32 3.27 6.86
C VAL A 213 33.78 3.61 6.61
N GLU A 214 34.20 3.75 5.35
CA GLU A 214 35.57 4.13 4.99
C GLU A 214 35.91 5.55 5.46
N ARG A 215 34.92 6.47 5.43
CA ARG A 215 35.03 7.85 5.93
C ARG A 215 35.00 7.96 7.45
N GLY A 216 34.74 6.86 8.18
CA GLY A 216 34.64 6.84 9.64
C GLY A 216 33.35 7.46 10.20
N VAL A 217 32.36 7.76 9.34
CA VAL A 217 31.05 8.29 9.75
C VAL A 217 30.20 7.19 10.38
N LEU A 218 30.35 5.94 9.92
CA LEU A 218 29.62 4.78 10.43
C LEU A 218 30.58 3.70 10.98
N PRO A 219 30.41 3.24 12.22
CA PRO A 219 31.10 2.08 12.75
C PRO A 219 30.76 0.81 11.96
N ARG A 220 31.72 -0.11 11.78
CA ARG A 220 31.47 -1.41 11.11
C ARG A 220 30.36 -2.23 11.76
N SER A 221 30.30 -2.24 13.10
CA SER A 221 29.25 -2.94 13.86
C SER A 221 27.85 -2.36 13.59
N ALA A 222 27.75 -1.04 13.48
CA ALA A 222 26.51 -0.36 13.12
C ALA A 222 26.13 -0.64 11.67
N TYR A 223 27.09 -0.61 10.74
CA TYR A 223 26.87 -0.92 9.33
C TYR A 223 26.31 -2.34 9.13
N GLU A 224 26.90 -3.37 9.74
CA GLU A 224 26.39 -4.74 9.66
C GLU A 224 24.96 -4.88 10.21
N THR A 225 24.64 -4.12 11.25
CA THR A 225 23.31 -4.11 11.85
C THR A 225 22.31 -3.42 10.92
N ILE A 226 22.64 -2.22 10.41
CA ILE A 226 21.78 -1.42 9.52
C ILE A 226 21.50 -2.17 8.21
N CYS A 227 22.50 -2.87 7.68
CA CYS A 227 22.40 -3.63 6.44
C CYS A 227 21.55 -4.90 6.54
N SER A 228 21.10 -5.30 7.73
CA SER A 228 20.26 -6.48 7.93
C SER A 228 18.93 -6.11 8.58
N TYR A 229 17.83 -6.38 7.87
CA TYR A 229 16.48 -6.16 8.42
C TYR A 229 16.27 -6.93 9.74
N VAL A 230 16.68 -8.19 9.77
CA VAL A 230 16.55 -9.06 10.96
C VAL A 230 17.34 -8.50 12.14
N ARG A 231 18.58 -8.04 11.92
CA ARG A 231 19.41 -7.48 13.01
C ARG A 231 18.85 -6.14 13.52
N ARG A 232 18.37 -5.26 12.64
CA ARG A 232 17.70 -4.01 13.04
C ARG A 232 16.47 -4.29 13.91
N PHE A 233 15.63 -5.23 13.48
CA PHE A 233 14.44 -5.62 14.22
C PHE A 233 14.80 -6.25 15.57
N ALA A 234 15.73 -7.22 15.60
CA ALA A 234 16.18 -7.86 16.83
C ALA A 234 16.75 -6.86 17.85
N ALA A 235 17.58 -5.92 17.41
CA ALA A 235 18.17 -4.89 18.28
C ALA A 235 17.11 -3.95 18.88
N ARG A 236 16.07 -3.58 18.11
CA ARG A 236 14.96 -2.79 18.65
C ARG A 236 14.09 -3.61 19.58
N SER A 237 13.75 -4.83 19.20
CA SER A 237 12.93 -5.72 20.03
C SER A 237 13.61 -6.02 21.38
N ASP A 238 14.92 -6.25 21.40
CA ASP A 238 15.68 -6.43 22.65
C ASP A 238 15.61 -5.19 23.56
N ALA A 239 15.79 -3.98 23.01
CA ALA A 239 15.65 -2.74 23.78
C ALA A 239 14.24 -2.56 24.36
N LEU A 240 13.20 -2.90 23.57
CA LEU A 240 11.81 -2.83 24.01
C LEU A 240 11.51 -3.85 25.12
N LEU A 241 11.98 -5.09 24.97
CA LEU A 241 11.77 -6.17 25.95
C LEU A 241 12.48 -5.89 27.29
N ARG A 242 13.59 -5.15 27.26
CA ARG A 242 14.29 -4.69 28.47
C ARG A 242 13.68 -3.45 29.11
N GLY A 243 12.63 -2.87 28.51
CA GLY A 243 11.98 -1.64 28.98
C GLY A 243 12.77 -0.36 28.70
N ASP A 244 13.82 -0.41 27.89
CA ASP A 244 14.62 0.76 27.52
C ASP A 244 14.00 1.47 26.30
N PHE A 245 12.90 2.19 26.55
CA PHE A 245 12.18 2.94 25.53
C PHE A 245 13.04 4.05 24.91
N LYS A 246 13.97 4.64 25.67
CA LYS A 246 14.87 5.69 25.16
C LYS A 246 15.77 5.09 24.08
N ARG A 247 16.44 3.98 24.37
CA ARG A 247 17.29 3.28 23.39
C ARG A 247 16.49 2.78 22.21
N TRP A 248 15.28 2.26 22.41
CA TRP A 248 14.40 1.84 21.30
C TRP A 248 14.11 2.99 20.32
N TRP A 249 13.92 4.20 20.84
CA TRP A 249 13.64 5.39 20.05
C TRP A 249 14.88 5.95 19.37
N THR A 250 16.02 6.00 20.08
CA THR A 250 17.31 6.40 19.51
C THR A 250 17.74 5.45 18.39
N LEU A 251 17.64 4.12 18.58
CA LEU A 251 17.91 3.12 17.54
C LEU A 251 17.01 3.30 16.31
N GLY A 252 15.71 3.54 16.53
CA GLY A 252 14.76 3.79 15.45
C GLY A 252 15.13 5.03 14.63
N ARG A 253 15.47 6.13 15.30
CA ARG A 253 15.90 7.38 14.66
C ARG A 253 17.22 7.18 13.90
N TYR A 254 18.19 6.50 14.51
CA TYR A 254 19.49 6.24 13.92
C TYR A 254 19.38 5.41 12.63
N TYR A 255 18.64 4.30 12.67
CA TYR A 255 18.41 3.47 11.49
C TYR A 255 17.67 4.22 10.38
N ARG A 256 16.68 5.03 10.74
CA ARG A 256 15.94 5.85 9.76
C ARG A 256 16.88 6.83 9.05
N LEU A 257 17.68 7.58 9.80
CA LEU A 257 18.60 8.57 9.23
C LEU A 257 19.69 7.92 8.35
N ALA A 258 20.24 6.78 8.77
CA ALA A 258 21.21 6.04 7.97
C ALA A 258 20.59 5.51 6.67
N THR A 259 19.36 5.00 6.72
CA THR A 259 18.62 4.58 5.52
C THR A 259 18.27 5.77 4.61
N GLU A 260 17.85 6.91 5.17
CA GLU A 260 17.61 8.15 4.43
C GLU A 260 18.87 8.65 3.73
N LEU A 261 20.03 8.58 4.40
CA LEU A 261 21.33 8.93 3.82
C LEU A 261 21.62 8.06 2.60
N ALA A 262 21.46 6.74 2.72
CA ALA A 262 21.69 5.81 1.62
C ALA A 262 20.76 6.10 0.42
N PHE A 263 19.48 6.37 0.67
CA PHE A 263 18.51 6.68 -0.39
C PHE A 263 18.79 8.03 -1.07
N ASN A 264 19.16 9.07 -0.32
CA ASN A 264 19.52 10.35 -0.92
C ASN A 264 20.79 10.22 -1.79
N LYS A 265 21.77 9.43 -1.37
CA LYS A 265 22.96 9.13 -2.19
C LYS A 265 22.59 8.37 -3.47
N HIS A 266 21.71 7.38 -3.38
CA HIS A 266 21.19 6.70 -4.57
C HIS A 266 20.46 7.66 -5.51
N ARG A 267 19.62 8.54 -4.97
CA ARG A 267 18.90 9.55 -5.73
C ARG A 267 19.84 10.48 -6.49
N LEU A 268 20.93 10.91 -5.87
CA LEU A 268 21.95 11.73 -6.52
C LEU A 268 22.62 11.01 -7.71
N THR A 269 22.74 9.67 -7.68
CA THR A 269 23.22 8.91 -8.85
C THR A 269 22.23 8.89 -10.02
N GLN A 270 20.93 9.02 -9.74
CA GLN A 270 19.88 9.07 -10.76
C GLN A 270 19.63 10.51 -11.25
N PHE A 271 19.78 11.50 -10.37
CA PHE A 271 19.53 12.92 -10.61
C PHE A 271 20.72 13.76 -10.13
N PRO A 272 21.82 13.84 -10.90
CA PRO A 272 23.09 14.44 -10.45
C PRO A 272 23.03 15.94 -10.15
N ASP A 273 22.13 16.67 -10.82
CA ASP A 273 22.06 18.14 -10.73
C ASP A 273 21.20 18.65 -9.56
N GLU A 274 20.66 17.76 -8.72
CA GLU A 274 19.73 18.13 -7.65
C GLU A 274 20.46 18.65 -6.40
N ARG A 275 20.65 19.97 -6.35
CA ARG A 275 21.36 20.67 -5.26
C ARG A 275 20.79 20.40 -3.86
N ASP A 276 19.47 20.35 -3.73
CA ASP A 276 18.80 20.07 -2.45
C ASP A 276 19.17 18.68 -1.90
N THR A 277 19.26 17.68 -2.78
CA THR A 277 19.68 16.32 -2.40
C THR A 277 21.13 16.31 -1.89
N MET A 278 22.03 17.07 -2.49
CA MET A 278 23.42 17.19 -2.03
C MET A 278 23.53 17.80 -0.63
N GLU A 279 22.81 18.90 -0.38
CA GLU A 279 22.79 19.55 0.95
C GLU A 279 22.18 18.62 2.02
N ARG A 280 21.15 17.87 1.65
CA ARG A 280 20.49 16.90 2.53
C ARG A 280 21.42 15.75 2.93
N ILE A 281 22.27 15.26 2.02
CA ILE A 281 23.27 14.21 2.30
C ILE A 281 24.24 14.69 3.39
N GLU A 282 24.79 15.91 3.26
CA GLU A 282 25.74 16.46 4.23
C GLU A 282 25.09 16.67 5.61
N ARG A 283 23.83 17.12 5.64
CA ARG A 283 23.07 17.23 6.90
C ARG A 283 22.87 15.86 7.55
N LEU A 284 22.42 14.86 6.78
CA LEU A 284 22.18 13.51 7.27
C LEU A 284 23.46 12.85 7.79
N ARG A 285 24.60 13.04 7.12
CA ARG A 285 25.91 12.54 7.60
C ARG A 285 26.23 13.04 9.01
N ARG A 286 26.07 14.35 9.26
CA ARG A 286 26.33 14.94 10.58
C ARG A 286 25.40 14.38 11.65
N GLU A 287 24.11 14.23 11.33
CA GLU A 287 23.14 13.67 12.27
C GLU A 287 23.40 12.18 12.58
N VAL A 288 23.77 11.40 11.57
CA VAL A 288 24.14 9.98 11.73
C VAL A 288 25.39 9.85 12.59
N ALA A 289 26.44 10.63 12.33
CA ALA A 289 27.66 10.62 13.14
C ALA A 289 27.37 10.95 14.61
N ALA A 290 26.60 12.01 14.87
CA ALA A 290 26.25 12.42 16.23
C ALA A 290 25.47 11.34 17.01
N LEU A 291 24.56 10.62 16.33
CA LEU A 291 23.80 9.53 16.96
C LEU A 291 24.60 8.24 17.07
N SER A 292 25.60 8.03 16.22
CA SER A 292 26.49 6.87 16.31
C SER A 292 27.23 6.88 17.65
N ASP A 293 27.66 8.05 18.12
CA ASP A 293 28.34 8.21 19.41
C ASP A 293 27.40 7.98 20.61
N GLU A 294 26.08 8.17 20.44
CA GLU A 294 25.08 7.93 21.49
C GLU A 294 24.63 6.45 21.57
N VAL A 295 24.77 5.71 20.46
CA VAL A 295 24.33 4.31 20.32
C VAL A 295 25.46 3.30 20.51
N GLY A 296 26.70 3.68 20.18
CA GLY A 296 27.92 2.88 20.33
C GLY A 296 28.31 2.65 21.79
#